data_AF-A0A1A0K7H7-F1
#
_entry.id   AF-A0A1A0K7H7-F1
#
_cell.length_a   1.000
_cell.length_b   1.000
_cell.length_c   1.000
_cell.angle_alpha   90.00
_cell.angle_beta   90.00
_cell.angle_gamma   90.00
#
_symmetry.space_group_name_H-M   'P 1'
#
loop_
_entity.id
_entity.type
_entity.pdbx_description
1 polymer ?
#
loop_
_entity_poly.entity_id
_entity_poly.type
_entity_poly.pdbx_seq_one_letter_code
_entity_poly.pdbx_strand_id
1 'polypeptide(L)'
;MTEVSLRNALDERLGQWCQNNGGHRDWLLYIDQAPPDLKDEFGGKARTFRGRAEDAKKIRDKGTGLVIGSHPRKNAPLTNGDILSQITLGEWGHFIPSAPRILADRSEAPFPDPTTAQRRERLWNAVIRQAFPSNVQPHALAADLNRLRLFRNRIAHHEPIFAVNYRRHRNDLLGLLGSVAPPVHQWYTSTDHLPEVFKNDPRNPK
;
A
#
# COMPACT_ATOMS: atom_id res chain seq x y z
N MET A 1 10.73 -1.39 2.93
CA MET A 1 10.67 0.10 2.92
C MET A 1 9.49 0.62 2.10
N THR A 2 9.38 0.32 0.79
CA THR A 2 8.31 0.85 -0.07
C THR A 2 6.88 0.70 0.47
N GLU A 3 6.48 -0.49 0.94
CA GLU A 3 5.14 -0.70 1.50
C GLU A 3 4.87 0.16 2.75
N VAL A 4 5.86 0.29 3.64
CA VAL A 4 5.77 1.10 4.85
C VAL A 4 5.70 2.59 4.50
N SER A 5 6.55 3.05 3.58
CA SER A 5 6.53 4.44 3.10
C SER A 5 5.20 4.81 2.45
N LEU A 6 4.65 3.93 1.61
CA LEU A 6 3.35 4.15 0.98
C LEU A 6 2.22 4.26 2.01
N ARG A 7 2.15 3.31 2.95
CA ARG A 7 1.14 3.32 4.03
C ARG A 7 1.18 4.62 4.82
N ASN A 8 2.36 5.06 5.22
CA ASN A 8 2.51 6.25 6.05
C ASN A 8 2.15 7.51 5.27
N ALA A 9 2.57 7.63 4.01
CA ALA A 9 2.21 8.77 3.16
C ALA A 9 0.70 8.86 2.91
N LEU A 10 0.03 7.72 2.68
CA LEU A 10 -1.42 7.66 2.53
C LEU A 10 -2.14 7.97 3.83
N ASP A 11 -1.71 7.39 4.96
CA ASP A 11 -2.31 7.64 6.28
C ASP A 11 -2.20 9.12 6.68
N GLU A 12 -1.07 9.75 6.41
CA GLU A 12 -0.87 11.18 6.71
C GLU A 12 -1.92 12.04 6.01
N ARG A 13 -2.10 11.84 4.69
CA ARG A 13 -3.07 12.60 3.90
C ARG A 13 -4.51 12.26 4.27
N LEU A 14 -4.84 10.97 4.38
CA LEU A 14 -6.18 10.50 4.73
C LEU A 14 -6.60 10.96 6.12
N GLY A 15 -5.72 10.83 7.11
CA GLY A 15 -5.99 11.26 8.46
C GLY A 15 -6.22 12.78 8.57
N GLN A 16 -5.38 13.58 7.92
CA GLN A 16 -5.58 15.04 7.90
C GLN A 16 -6.90 15.41 7.21
N TRP A 17 -7.19 14.77 6.09
CA TRP A 17 -8.45 14.98 5.36
C TRP A 17 -9.65 14.56 6.19
N CYS A 18 -9.62 13.42 6.89
CA CYS A 18 -10.69 13.01 7.79
C CYS A 18 -10.93 14.04 8.88
N GLN A 19 -9.88 14.50 9.55
CA GLN A 19 -9.99 15.54 10.58
C GLN A 19 -10.62 16.82 10.04
N ASN A 20 -10.25 17.23 8.83
CA ASN A 20 -10.79 18.44 8.19
C ASN A 20 -12.24 18.27 7.69
N ASN A 21 -12.77 17.05 7.61
CA ASN A 21 -14.10 16.74 7.09
C ASN A 21 -14.99 16.07 8.14
N GLY A 22 -14.82 16.44 9.41
CA GLY A 22 -15.71 16.01 10.51
C GLY A 22 -15.45 14.61 11.06
N GLY A 23 -14.37 13.94 10.64
CA GLY A 23 -13.90 12.68 11.18
C GLY A 23 -12.71 12.84 12.13
N HIS A 24 -12.05 11.72 12.43
CA HIS A 24 -10.88 11.68 13.33
C HIS A 24 -9.56 11.52 12.56
N ARG A 25 -8.46 12.09 13.08
CA ARG A 25 -7.10 11.93 12.50
C ARG A 25 -6.65 10.46 12.43
N ASP A 26 -6.94 9.72 13.49
CA ASP A 26 -6.79 8.26 13.59
C ASP A 26 -7.97 7.53 12.92
N TRP A 27 -8.18 7.80 11.63
CA TRP A 27 -9.36 7.40 10.88
C TRP A 27 -9.57 5.87 10.82
N LEU A 28 -8.53 5.02 10.90
CA LEU A 28 -8.72 3.57 10.98
C LEU A 28 -9.26 3.15 12.35
N LEU A 29 -8.87 3.87 13.40
CA LEU A 29 -9.35 3.62 14.76
C LEU A 29 -10.80 4.09 14.94
N TYR A 30 -11.25 5.06 14.16
CA TYR A 30 -12.60 5.62 14.23
C TYR A 30 -13.31 5.60 12.87
N ILE A 31 -13.17 4.50 12.12
CA ILE A 31 -13.66 4.41 10.73
C ILE A 31 -15.16 4.68 10.58
N ASP A 32 -15.95 4.42 11.60
CA ASP A 32 -17.39 4.68 11.60
C ASP A 32 -17.75 6.17 11.60
N GLN A 33 -16.80 7.02 12.00
CA GLN A 33 -16.87 8.49 12.01
C GLN A 33 -16.21 9.10 10.76
N ALA A 34 -15.62 8.30 9.88
CA ALA A 34 -14.99 8.81 8.67
C ALA A 34 -16.03 9.36 7.67
N PRO A 35 -15.64 10.30 6.79
CA PRO A 35 -16.52 10.76 5.71
C PRO A 35 -17.09 9.60 4.87
N PRO A 36 -18.33 9.71 4.34
CA PRO A 36 -19.04 8.58 3.72
C PRO A 36 -18.26 7.84 2.64
N ASP A 37 -17.63 8.55 1.70
CA ASP A 37 -16.84 7.91 0.64
C ASP A 37 -15.68 7.08 1.21
N LEU A 38 -15.02 7.53 2.28
CA LEU A 38 -13.95 6.75 2.90
C LEU A 38 -14.51 5.59 3.73
N LYS A 39 -15.57 5.84 4.49
CA LYS A 39 -16.25 4.82 5.31
C LYS A 39 -16.80 3.69 4.44
N ASP A 40 -17.40 4.00 3.31
CA ASP A 40 -17.98 2.99 2.41
C ASP A 40 -16.90 2.19 1.68
N GLU A 41 -15.77 2.82 1.32
CA GLU A 41 -14.65 2.14 0.66
C GLU A 41 -13.82 1.30 1.65
N PHE A 42 -13.59 1.80 2.86
CA PHE A 42 -12.69 1.17 3.83
C PHE A 42 -13.40 0.47 4.99
N GLY A 43 -14.62 0.82 5.35
CA GLY A 43 -15.27 0.40 6.61
C GLY A 43 -15.40 -1.11 6.78
N GLY A 44 -15.69 -1.84 5.70
CA GLY A 44 -15.67 -3.31 5.71
C GLY A 44 -14.28 -3.86 6.01
N LYS A 45 -13.27 -3.41 5.27
CA LYS A 45 -11.88 -3.90 5.37
C LYS A 45 -11.16 -3.44 6.64
N ALA A 46 -11.42 -2.22 7.10
CA ALA A 46 -10.86 -1.64 8.31
C ALA A 46 -11.24 -2.47 9.55
N ARG A 47 -12.45 -3.03 9.60
CA ARG A 47 -12.85 -3.98 10.65
C ARG A 47 -12.02 -5.26 10.60
N THR A 48 -11.77 -5.81 9.41
CA THR A 48 -10.87 -6.97 9.24
C THR A 48 -9.44 -6.66 9.69
N PHE A 49 -8.91 -5.50 9.31
CA PHE A 49 -7.55 -5.09 9.71
C PHE A 49 -7.46 -4.82 11.22
N ARG A 50 -8.51 -4.29 11.84
CA ARG A 50 -8.61 -4.17 13.29
C ARG A 50 -8.55 -5.53 13.97
N GLY A 51 -9.33 -6.52 13.51
CA GLY A 51 -9.27 -7.87 14.07
C GLY A 51 -7.86 -8.47 14.03
N ARG A 52 -7.14 -8.29 12.90
CA ARG A 52 -5.73 -8.70 12.79
C ARG A 52 -4.81 -7.96 13.78
N ALA A 53 -5.04 -6.67 13.97
CA ALA A 53 -4.28 -5.87 14.94
C ALA A 53 -4.57 -6.31 16.39
N GLU A 54 -5.81 -6.68 16.70
CA GLU A 54 -6.21 -7.24 18.00
C GLU A 54 -5.51 -8.58 18.26
N ASP A 55 -5.44 -9.46 17.26
CA ASP A 55 -4.74 -10.73 17.38
C ASP A 55 -3.23 -10.53 17.56
N ALA A 56 -2.63 -9.60 16.80
CA ALA A 56 -1.24 -9.20 17.01
C ALA A 56 -1.01 -8.62 18.42
N LYS A 57 -1.94 -7.82 18.94
CA LYS A 57 -1.92 -7.32 20.32
C LYS A 57 -2.01 -8.46 21.35
N LYS A 58 -2.82 -9.49 21.13
CA LYS A 58 -2.87 -10.66 22.04
C LYS A 58 -1.52 -11.37 22.11
N ILE A 59 -0.87 -11.60 20.96
CA ILE A 59 0.47 -12.20 20.88
C ILE A 59 1.48 -11.34 21.64
N ARG A 60 1.47 -10.03 21.36
CA ARG A 60 2.31 -9.02 22.02
C ARG A 60 2.15 -9.02 23.55
N ASP A 61 0.92 -9.04 24.03
CA ASP A 61 0.60 -8.94 25.46
C ASP A 61 0.92 -10.24 26.21
N LYS A 62 0.75 -11.39 25.54
CA LYS A 62 1.21 -12.70 26.04
C LYS A 62 2.73 -12.83 26.06
N GLY A 63 3.43 -12.09 25.20
CA GLY A 63 4.88 -12.20 25.02
C GLY A 63 5.30 -13.44 24.24
N THR A 64 4.40 -14.00 23.42
CA THR A 64 4.68 -15.21 22.63
C THR A 64 5.89 -14.99 21.72
N GLY A 65 6.88 -15.88 21.80
CA GLY A 65 8.11 -15.82 20.98
C GLY A 65 9.17 -14.84 21.50
N LEU A 66 8.93 -14.11 22.58
CA LEU A 66 9.96 -13.32 23.24
C LEU A 66 10.82 -14.23 24.11
N VAL A 67 12.12 -14.20 23.87
CA VAL A 67 13.12 -14.97 24.64
C VAL A 67 13.66 -14.15 25.82
N ILE A 68 13.55 -12.82 25.76
CA ILE A 68 14.02 -11.89 26.79
C ILE A 68 12.97 -10.81 27.04
N GLY A 69 12.58 -10.63 28.31
CA GLY A 69 11.71 -9.54 28.77
C GLY A 69 10.27 -9.61 28.27
N SER A 70 9.51 -8.54 28.52
CA SER A 70 8.15 -8.34 27.97
C SER A 70 8.16 -7.32 26.85
N HIS A 71 7.18 -7.40 25.94
CA HIS A 71 7.03 -6.39 24.90
C HIS A 71 6.87 -4.98 25.53
N PRO A 72 7.61 -3.94 25.06
CA PRO A 72 7.56 -2.59 25.64
C PRO A 72 6.15 -1.98 25.69
N ARG A 73 5.32 -2.30 24.70
CA ARG A 73 3.89 -1.89 24.62
C ARG A 73 2.91 -2.93 25.18
N LYS A 74 3.33 -3.83 26.07
CA LYS A 74 2.43 -4.81 26.72
C LYS A 74 1.25 -4.07 27.36
N ASN A 75 0.04 -4.59 27.16
CA ASN A 75 -1.24 -4.04 27.62
C ASN A 75 -1.62 -2.66 27.05
N ALA A 76 -0.76 -1.99 26.28
CA ALA A 76 -1.09 -0.70 25.67
C ALA A 76 -2.32 -0.81 24.74
N PRO A 77 -3.17 0.22 24.64
CA PRO A 77 -4.30 0.22 23.72
C PRO A 77 -3.82 0.11 22.26
N LEU A 78 -4.74 -0.30 21.38
CA LEU A 78 -4.49 -0.23 19.94
C LEU A 78 -4.43 1.22 19.49
N THR A 79 -3.52 1.48 18.55
CA THR A 79 -3.36 2.77 17.87
C THR A 79 -3.77 2.64 16.40
N ASN A 80 -3.96 3.77 15.72
CA ASN A 80 -4.14 3.81 14.28
C ASN A 80 -3.01 3.06 13.55
N GLY A 81 -1.76 3.24 14.01
CA GLY A 81 -0.58 2.58 13.47
C GLY A 81 -0.61 1.05 13.60
N ASP A 82 -1.20 0.52 14.68
CA ASP A 82 -1.34 -0.92 14.85
C ASP A 82 -2.28 -1.52 13.79
N ILE A 83 -3.36 -0.80 13.42
CA ILE A 83 -4.28 -1.20 12.34
C ILE A 83 -3.62 -0.98 10.96
N LEU A 84 -2.99 0.17 10.75
CA LEU A 84 -2.30 0.55 9.51
C LEU A 84 -1.25 -0.51 9.11
N SER A 85 -0.54 -1.07 10.08
CA SER A 85 0.48 -2.10 9.88
C SER A 85 -0.05 -3.40 9.26
N GLN A 86 -1.37 -3.65 9.35
CA GLN A 86 -2.03 -4.84 8.83
C GLN A 86 -2.45 -4.73 7.35
N ILE A 87 -2.33 -3.55 6.74
CA ILE A 87 -2.88 -3.24 5.40
C ILE A 87 -1.84 -3.46 4.30
N THR A 88 -1.74 -4.65 3.71
CA THR A 88 -0.68 -4.98 2.71
C THR A 88 -0.64 -4.06 1.47
N LEU A 89 0.50 -4.01 0.76
CA LEU A 89 0.64 -3.25 -0.49
C LEU A 89 -0.49 -3.54 -1.49
N GLY A 90 -0.93 -4.81 -1.54
CA GLY A 90 -2.03 -5.21 -2.41
C GLY A 90 -3.37 -4.59 -2.05
N GLU A 91 -3.63 -4.36 -0.76
CA GLU A 91 -4.85 -3.70 -0.31
C GLU A 91 -4.84 -2.24 -0.73
N TRP A 92 -3.71 -1.55 -0.58
CA TRP A 92 -3.56 -0.18 -1.09
C TRP A 92 -3.78 -0.07 -2.59
N GLY A 93 -3.25 -1.02 -3.36
CA GLY A 93 -3.48 -1.09 -4.80
C GLY A 93 -4.96 -1.21 -5.17
N HIS A 94 -5.77 -1.89 -4.37
CA HIS A 94 -7.21 -1.97 -4.61
C HIS A 94 -7.95 -0.65 -4.40
N PHE A 95 -7.39 0.31 -3.66
CA PHE A 95 -8.04 1.60 -3.39
C PHE A 95 -7.67 2.70 -4.38
N ILE A 96 -6.65 2.47 -5.22
CA ILE A 96 -6.30 3.39 -6.29
C ILE A 96 -7.24 3.14 -7.47
N PRO A 97 -7.77 4.20 -8.13
CA PRO A 97 -8.56 4.01 -9.33
C PRO A 97 -7.79 3.24 -10.41
N SER A 98 -8.44 2.25 -10.99
CA SER A 98 -7.90 1.42 -12.08
C SER A 98 -8.48 1.84 -13.42
N ALA A 99 -7.68 1.73 -14.49
CA ALA A 99 -8.18 1.96 -15.84
C ALA A 99 -9.36 1.02 -16.17
N PRO A 100 -10.32 1.47 -16.98
CA PRO A 100 -11.32 0.59 -17.56
C PRO A 100 -10.65 -0.45 -18.47
N ARG A 101 -11.29 -1.61 -18.60
CA ARG A 101 -10.80 -2.65 -19.52
C ARG A 101 -11.15 -2.24 -20.95
N ILE A 102 -10.15 -2.17 -21.82
CA ILE A 102 -10.37 -1.89 -23.25
C ILE A 102 -10.75 -3.18 -23.98
N LEU A 103 -11.82 -3.13 -24.78
CA LEU A 103 -12.33 -4.22 -25.61
C LEU A 103 -11.59 -4.31 -26.96
N ALA A 104 -11.81 -5.40 -27.70
CA ALA A 104 -11.18 -5.63 -29.00
C ALA A 104 -11.53 -4.55 -30.03
N ASP A 105 -12.72 -3.96 -29.92
CA ASP A 105 -13.20 -2.83 -30.74
C ASP A 105 -12.73 -1.46 -30.25
N ARG A 106 -11.82 -1.42 -29.25
CA ARG A 106 -11.29 -0.22 -28.58
C ARG A 106 -12.29 0.55 -27.71
N SER A 107 -13.48 0.03 -27.49
CA SER A 107 -14.42 0.60 -26.52
C SER A 107 -14.03 0.25 -25.08
N GLU A 108 -14.50 1.05 -24.12
CA GLU A 108 -14.32 0.79 -22.69
C GLU A 108 -15.40 -0.17 -22.19
N ALA A 109 -14.97 -1.27 -21.57
CA ALA A 109 -15.88 -2.15 -20.87
C ALA A 109 -16.40 -1.45 -19.60
N PRO A 110 -17.69 -1.57 -19.27
CA PRO A 110 -18.22 -1.05 -18.02
C PRO A 110 -17.51 -1.73 -16.83
N PHE A 111 -17.26 -0.97 -15.78
CA PHE A 111 -16.79 -1.54 -14.53
C PHE A 111 -17.84 -2.53 -13.98
N PRO A 112 -17.43 -3.71 -13.49
CA PRO A 112 -18.36 -4.63 -12.82
C PRO A 112 -19.08 -4.00 -11.61
N ASP A 113 -18.41 -3.05 -10.95
CA ASP A 113 -18.95 -2.23 -9.87
C ASP A 113 -18.67 -0.74 -10.16
N PRO A 114 -19.57 -0.05 -10.88
CA PRO A 114 -19.41 1.36 -11.22
C PRO A 114 -19.43 2.28 -10.00
N THR A 115 -20.18 1.92 -8.95
CA THR A 115 -20.30 2.71 -7.72
C THR A 115 -18.97 2.77 -7.00
N THR A 116 -18.32 1.61 -6.81
CA THR A 116 -16.99 1.53 -6.19
C THR A 116 -15.93 2.22 -7.07
N ALA A 117 -15.99 2.07 -8.39
CA ALA A 117 -15.07 2.77 -9.29
C ALA A 117 -15.20 4.31 -9.14
N GLN A 118 -16.42 4.83 -9.16
CA GLN A 118 -16.68 6.26 -8.99
C GLN A 118 -16.24 6.77 -7.61
N ARG A 119 -16.48 5.99 -6.54
CA ARG A 119 -16.05 6.34 -5.18
C ARG A 119 -14.54 6.46 -5.07
N ARG A 120 -13.79 5.53 -5.66
CA ARG A 120 -12.32 5.59 -5.70
C ARG A 120 -11.81 6.81 -6.45
N GLU A 121 -12.43 7.16 -7.57
CA GLU A 121 -12.09 8.38 -8.32
C GLU A 121 -12.36 9.64 -7.47
N ARG A 122 -13.48 9.69 -6.73
CA ARG A 122 -13.75 10.79 -5.78
C ARG A 122 -12.70 10.89 -4.69
N LEU A 123 -12.36 9.77 -4.03
CA LEU A 123 -11.32 9.72 -2.99
C LEU A 123 -9.93 10.10 -3.54
N TRP A 124 -9.61 9.67 -4.76
CA TRP A 124 -8.38 10.06 -5.45
C TRP A 124 -8.27 11.57 -5.57
N ASN A 125 -9.31 12.18 -6.12
CA ASN A 125 -9.34 13.61 -6.38
C ASN A 125 -9.41 14.44 -5.08
N ALA A 126 -10.12 13.95 -4.08
CA ALA A 126 -10.27 14.60 -2.79
C ALA A 126 -8.97 14.60 -1.97
N VAL A 127 -8.27 13.46 -1.88
CA VAL A 127 -7.16 13.32 -0.93
C VAL A 127 -6.02 12.41 -1.37
N ILE A 128 -6.27 11.24 -1.95
CA ILE A 128 -5.20 10.23 -2.15
C ILE A 128 -4.09 10.77 -3.06
N ARG A 129 -4.44 11.54 -4.10
CA ARG A 129 -3.45 12.15 -5.01
C ARG A 129 -2.44 13.07 -4.31
N GLN A 130 -2.78 13.61 -3.14
CA GLN A 130 -1.90 14.50 -2.37
C GLN A 130 -0.73 13.75 -1.70
N ALA A 131 -0.76 12.42 -1.66
CA ALA A 131 0.36 11.60 -1.19
C ALA A 131 1.45 11.42 -2.26
N PHE A 132 1.23 11.93 -3.47
CA PHE A 132 2.08 11.74 -4.63
C PHE A 132 2.40 13.08 -5.32
N PRO A 133 3.47 13.14 -6.12
CA PRO A 133 3.71 14.24 -7.07
C PRO A 133 2.56 14.39 -8.07
N SER A 134 2.32 15.61 -8.55
CA SER A 134 1.18 15.95 -9.41
C SER A 134 1.15 15.23 -10.77
N ASN A 135 2.29 14.72 -11.23
CA ASN A 135 2.41 13.97 -12.48
C ASN A 135 2.02 12.49 -12.36
N VAL A 136 1.80 11.96 -11.15
CA VAL A 136 1.40 10.57 -10.94
C VAL A 136 -0.03 10.35 -11.39
N GLN A 137 -0.21 9.45 -12.35
CA GLN A 137 -1.52 9.06 -12.86
C GLN A 137 -2.08 7.87 -12.06
N PRO A 138 -3.35 7.91 -11.60
CA PRO A 138 -3.91 6.87 -10.73
C PRO A 138 -3.89 5.51 -11.39
N HIS A 139 -4.27 5.42 -12.66
CA HIS A 139 -4.39 4.14 -13.36
C HIS A 139 -3.03 3.47 -13.59
N ALA A 140 -2.00 4.27 -13.88
CA ALA A 140 -0.62 3.78 -13.97
C ALA A 140 -0.13 3.30 -12.60
N LEU A 141 -0.36 4.09 -11.55
CA LEU A 141 -0.03 3.70 -10.18
C LEU A 141 -0.72 2.40 -9.76
N ALA A 142 -2.02 2.23 -10.06
CA ALA A 142 -2.76 1.01 -9.77
C ALA A 142 -2.15 -0.21 -10.51
N ALA A 143 -1.77 -0.04 -11.77
CA ALA A 143 -1.10 -1.08 -12.54
C ALA A 143 0.27 -1.44 -11.94
N ASP A 144 1.04 -0.45 -11.49
CA ASP A 144 2.36 -0.64 -10.86
C ASP A 144 2.22 -1.37 -9.52
N LEU A 145 1.29 -0.93 -8.67
CA LEU A 145 0.97 -1.58 -7.39
C LEU A 145 0.50 -3.02 -7.59
N ASN A 146 -0.31 -3.30 -8.62
CA ASN A 146 -0.73 -4.66 -8.93
C ASN A 146 0.44 -5.55 -9.38
N ARG A 147 1.36 -5.04 -10.22
CA ARG A 147 2.57 -5.79 -10.59
C ARG A 147 3.44 -6.10 -9.37
N LEU A 148 3.63 -5.14 -8.48
CA LEU A 148 4.39 -5.32 -7.24
C LEU A 148 3.71 -6.31 -6.29
N ARG A 149 2.38 -6.24 -6.16
CA ARG A 149 1.57 -7.19 -5.39
C ARG A 149 1.76 -8.62 -5.90
N LEU A 150 1.63 -8.81 -7.21
CA LEU A 150 1.81 -10.13 -7.82
C LEU A 150 3.23 -10.65 -7.59
N PHE A 151 4.25 -9.83 -7.83
CA PHE A 151 5.65 -10.23 -7.59
C PHE A 151 5.90 -10.63 -6.13
N ARG A 152 5.41 -9.83 -5.16
CA ARG A 152 5.49 -10.15 -3.73
C ARG A 152 4.78 -11.46 -3.39
N ASN A 153 3.61 -11.71 -3.99
CA ASN A 153 2.87 -12.95 -3.76
C ASN A 153 3.66 -14.16 -4.24
N ARG A 154 4.30 -14.10 -5.41
CA ARG A 154 5.12 -15.20 -5.90
C ARG A 154 6.25 -15.54 -4.93
N ILE A 155 6.95 -14.53 -4.42
CA ILE A 155 8.00 -14.70 -3.40
C ILE A 155 7.42 -15.36 -2.13
N ALA A 156 6.29 -14.84 -1.61
CA ALA A 156 5.68 -15.34 -0.39
C ALA A 156 5.14 -16.78 -0.52
N HIS A 157 4.71 -17.17 -1.72
CA HIS A 157 4.24 -18.53 -2.02
C HIS A 157 5.37 -19.47 -2.46
N HIS A 158 6.63 -19.04 -2.41
CA HIS A 158 7.79 -19.80 -2.90
C HIS A 158 7.63 -20.25 -4.36
N GLU A 159 6.95 -19.45 -5.19
CA GLU A 159 6.85 -19.71 -6.61
C GLU A 159 8.17 -19.40 -7.33
N PRO A 160 8.47 -20.06 -8.46
CA PRO A 160 9.73 -19.86 -9.15
C PRO A 160 9.87 -18.48 -9.81
N ILE A 161 10.91 -17.71 -9.46
CA ILE A 161 11.13 -16.34 -9.98
C ILE A 161 12.16 -16.23 -11.11
N PHE A 162 12.70 -17.34 -11.61
CA PHE A 162 13.80 -17.34 -12.60
C PHE A 162 13.50 -16.58 -13.91
N ALA A 163 12.24 -16.57 -14.36
CA ALA A 163 11.79 -15.91 -15.60
C ALA A 163 11.13 -14.53 -15.36
N VAL A 164 11.55 -13.83 -14.31
CA VAL A 164 11.01 -12.51 -13.95
C VAL A 164 11.95 -11.39 -14.39
N ASN A 165 11.39 -10.29 -14.89
CA ASN A 165 12.14 -9.07 -15.15
C ASN A 165 12.41 -8.30 -13.85
N TYR A 166 13.49 -8.68 -13.15
CA TYR A 166 13.90 -8.07 -11.89
C TYR A 166 14.18 -6.57 -12.00
N ARG A 167 14.76 -6.12 -13.14
CA ARG A 167 15.02 -4.69 -13.39
C ARG A 167 13.73 -3.89 -13.39
N ARG A 168 12.68 -4.40 -14.03
CA ARG A 168 11.36 -3.77 -14.04
C ARG A 168 10.78 -3.67 -12.63
N HIS A 169 10.76 -4.75 -11.84
CA HIS A 169 10.22 -4.70 -10.48
C HIS A 169 11.01 -3.78 -9.55
N ARG A 170 12.34 -3.74 -9.69
CA ARG A 170 13.18 -2.77 -8.97
C ARG A 170 12.79 -1.34 -9.34
N ASN A 171 12.64 -1.04 -10.63
CA ASN A 171 12.25 0.29 -11.09
C ASN A 171 10.84 0.66 -10.61
N ASP A 172 9.89 -0.28 -10.64
CA ASP A 172 8.54 -0.08 -10.09
C ASP A 172 8.61 0.25 -8.57
N LEU A 173 9.42 -0.49 -7.80
CA LEU A 173 9.62 -0.24 -6.36
C LEU A 173 10.27 1.11 -6.07
N LEU A 174 11.31 1.47 -6.82
CA LEU A 174 12.03 2.73 -6.66
C LEU A 174 11.21 3.93 -7.11
N GLY A 175 10.49 3.82 -8.23
CA GLY A 175 9.59 4.87 -8.70
C GLY A 175 8.50 5.18 -7.67
N LEU A 176 7.90 4.13 -7.10
CA LEU A 176 6.93 4.29 -6.01
C LEU A 176 7.58 4.91 -4.77
N LEU A 177 8.72 4.38 -4.32
CA LEU A 177 9.42 4.88 -3.12
C LEU A 177 9.85 6.34 -3.28
N GLY A 178 10.37 6.73 -4.44
CA GLY A 178 10.75 8.10 -4.76
C GLY A 178 9.55 9.04 -4.82
N SER A 179 8.37 8.53 -5.15
CA SER A 179 7.14 9.34 -5.18
C SER A 179 6.61 9.65 -3.77
N VAL A 180 6.68 8.70 -2.84
CA VAL A 180 6.07 8.86 -1.51
C VAL A 180 7.07 9.18 -0.39
N ALA A 181 8.35 8.89 -0.58
CA ALA A 181 9.39 9.11 0.42
C ALA A 181 10.78 9.36 -0.23
N PRO A 182 11.00 10.53 -0.86
CA PRO A 182 12.27 10.86 -1.52
C PRO A 182 13.52 10.66 -0.65
N PRO A 183 13.54 11.02 0.65
CA PRO A 183 14.71 10.78 1.50
C PRO A 183 15.02 9.28 1.68
N VAL A 184 13.99 8.44 1.79
CA VAL A 184 14.15 6.99 1.93
C VAL A 184 14.60 6.37 0.61
N HIS A 185 14.11 6.89 -0.52
CA HIS A 185 14.59 6.51 -1.84
C HIS A 185 16.08 6.80 -1.99
N GLN A 186 16.53 8.01 -1.67
CA GLN A 186 17.93 8.41 -1.76
C GLN A 186 18.83 7.55 -0.87
N TRP A 187 18.41 7.30 0.37
CA TRP A 187 19.13 6.42 1.28
C TRP A 187 19.24 5.00 0.70
N TYR A 188 18.12 4.41 0.25
CA TYR A 188 18.11 3.06 -0.30
C TYR A 188 19.02 2.92 -1.52
N THR A 189 18.95 3.87 -2.48
CA THR A 189 19.76 3.81 -3.70
C THR A 189 21.25 4.04 -3.45
N SER A 190 21.63 4.70 -2.35
CA SER A 190 23.04 4.89 -1.98
C SER A 190 23.74 3.59 -1.57
N THR A 191 22.96 2.57 -1.18
CA THR A 191 23.45 1.27 -0.69
C THR A 191 23.00 0.11 -1.59
N ASP A 192 22.43 0.40 -2.76
CA ASP A 192 21.83 -0.62 -3.62
C ASP A 192 22.87 -1.29 -4.54
N HIS A 193 23.15 -2.57 -4.28
CA HIS A 193 24.08 -3.38 -5.07
C HIS A 193 23.46 -4.00 -6.33
N LEU A 194 22.13 -3.95 -6.51
CA LEU A 194 21.46 -4.58 -7.66
C LEU A 194 21.94 -4.09 -9.03
N PRO A 195 22.26 -2.79 -9.24
CA PRO A 195 22.82 -2.34 -10.52
C PRO A 195 24.10 -3.09 -10.93
N GLU A 196 24.99 -3.39 -9.96
CA GLU A 196 26.22 -4.15 -10.22
C GLU A 196 25.93 -5.62 -10.52
N VAL A 197 25.05 -6.25 -9.72
CA VAL A 197 24.59 -7.62 -9.97
C VAL A 197 23.99 -7.75 -11.37
N PHE A 198 23.17 -6.77 -11.77
CA PHE A 198 22.56 -6.76 -13.08
C PHE A 198 23.56 -6.51 -14.22
N LYS A 199 24.60 -5.70 -13.99
CA LYS A 199 25.69 -5.49 -14.96
C LYS A 199 26.47 -6.79 -15.18
N ASN A 200 26.67 -7.56 -14.12
CA ASN A 200 27.42 -8.82 -14.13
C ASN A 200 26.53 -10.06 -14.36
N ASP A 201 25.26 -9.87 -14.74
CA ASP A 201 24.32 -10.97 -14.94
C ASP A 201 24.79 -11.86 -16.11
N PRO A 202 25.18 -13.12 -15.86
CA PRO A 202 25.72 -14.00 -16.90
C PRO A 202 24.69 -14.37 -17.98
N ARG A 203 23.41 -14.05 -17.78
CA ARG A 203 22.33 -14.27 -18.74
C ARG A 203 22.20 -13.13 -19.76
N ASN A 204 22.79 -11.97 -19.49
CA ASN A 204 22.80 -10.87 -20.46
C ASN A 204 23.86 -11.15 -21.53
N PRO A 205 23.50 -11.20 -22.83
CA PRO A 205 24.49 -11.27 -23.89
C PRO A 205 25.39 -10.03 -23.85
N LYS A 206 26.69 -10.22 -24.07
CA LYS A 206 27.68 -9.14 -24.18
C LYS A 206 27.47 -8.33 -25.45
#